data_AF-A0A2A3TDF0-F1
#
_entry.id   AF-A0A2A3TDF0-F1
#
_cell.length_a   1.000
_cell.length_b   1.000
_cell.length_c   1.000
_cell.angle_alpha   90.00
_cell.angle_beta   90.00
_cell.angle_gamma   90.00
#
_symmetry.space_group_name_H-M   'P 1'
#
loop_
_entity.id
_entity.type
_entity.pdbx_description
1 polymer ?
#
loop_
_entity_poly.entity_id
_entity_poly.type
_entity_poly.pdbx_seq_one_letter_code
_entity_poly.pdbx_strand_id
1 'polypeptide(L)'
;MGIIDIIDSSKKVANMPINKSATYYEIFINHMANIIYEFNGKVLKIMGDGILFYFPETKNSKQESNFMNCVETGLAMCESH
;
A
#
# COMPACT_ATOMS: atom_id res chain seq x y z
N MET A 1 7.34 -1.11 9.43
CA MET A 1 7.57 -1.01 7.96
C MET A 1 6.76 -2.12 7.32
N GLY A 2 6.16 -1.87 6.16
CA GLY A 2 5.31 -2.83 5.46
C GLY A 2 5.58 -2.81 3.96
N ILE A 3 5.22 -3.90 3.30
CA ILE A 3 5.21 -4.05 1.84
C ILE A 3 3.83 -4.56 1.46
N ILE A 4 3.22 -3.93 0.47
CA ILE A 4 1.97 -4.39 -0.16
C ILE A 4 2.25 -4.62 -1.64
N ASP A 5 1.70 -5.69 -2.21
CA ASP A 5 1.96 -6.10 -3.59
C ASP A 5 0.72 -6.74 -4.24
N ILE A 6 0.60 -6.62 -5.55
CA ILE A 6 -0.50 -7.23 -6.30
C ILE A 6 -0.17 -8.68 -6.62
N ILE A 7 -0.86 -9.60 -5.97
CA ILE A 7 -0.74 -11.03 -6.26
C ILE A 7 -1.00 -11.30 -7.75
N ASP A 8 -0.07 -12.01 -8.39
CA ASP A 8 -0.14 -12.43 -9.80
C ASP A 8 -0.34 -11.27 -10.80
N SER A 9 0.17 -10.07 -10.50
CA SER A 9 0.11 -8.87 -11.36
C SER A 9 0.43 -9.16 -12.83
N SER A 10 1.54 -9.86 -13.08
CA SER A 10 2.05 -10.20 -14.40
C SER A 10 1.05 -11.01 -15.22
N LYS A 11 0.35 -11.96 -14.58
CA LYS A 11 -0.70 -12.75 -15.24
C LYS A 11 -1.95 -11.91 -15.50
N LYS A 12 -2.34 -11.05 -14.56
CA LYS A 12 -3.51 -10.18 -14.68
C LYS A 12 -3.37 -9.21 -15.86
N VAL A 13 -2.18 -8.63 -16.03
CA VAL A 13 -1.94 -7.65 -17.10
C VAL A 13 -1.41 -8.26 -18.41
N ALA A 14 -1.17 -9.56 -18.47
CA ALA A 14 -0.51 -10.22 -19.61
C ALA A 14 -1.17 -9.93 -20.97
N ASN A 15 -2.51 -9.86 -20.99
CA ASN A 15 -3.30 -9.61 -22.20
C ASN A 15 -3.89 -8.19 -22.24
N MET A 16 -3.46 -7.30 -21.34
CA MET A 16 -3.95 -5.92 -21.31
C MET A 16 -3.13 -5.05 -22.26
N PRO A 17 -3.78 -4.14 -23.01
CA PRO A 17 -3.10 -3.03 -23.64
C PRO A 17 -2.28 -2.22 -22.63
N ILE A 18 -1.14 -1.70 -23.04
CA ILE A 18 -0.18 -1.04 -22.13
C ILE A 18 -0.78 0.15 -21.37
N ASN A 19 -1.70 0.88 -21.99
CA ASN A 19 -2.41 1.98 -21.33
C ASN A 19 -3.35 1.45 -20.24
N LYS A 20 -4.01 0.30 -20.45
CA LYS A 20 -4.89 -0.30 -19.45
C LYS A 20 -4.11 -0.89 -18.29
N SER A 21 -2.96 -1.53 -18.55
CA SER A 21 -2.11 -2.05 -17.47
C SER A 21 -1.48 -0.92 -16.65
N ALA A 22 -1.06 0.17 -17.27
CA ALA A 22 -0.59 1.37 -16.56
C ALA A 22 -1.68 1.95 -15.65
N THR A 23 -2.91 2.14 -16.18
CA THR A 23 -4.05 2.62 -15.37
C THR A 23 -4.40 1.65 -14.24
N TYR A 24 -4.31 0.34 -14.48
CA TYR A 24 -4.54 -0.68 -13.44
C TYR A 24 -3.57 -0.51 -12.26
N TYR A 25 -2.27 -0.37 -12.53
CA TYR A 25 -1.28 -0.13 -11.49
C TYR A 25 -1.47 1.22 -10.81
N GLU A 26 -1.76 2.28 -11.57
CA GLU A 26 -1.98 3.62 -11.02
C GLU A 26 -3.15 3.65 -10.03
N ILE A 27 -4.28 3.03 -10.37
CA ILE A 27 -5.45 2.93 -9.48
C ILE A 27 -5.06 2.21 -8.19
N PHE A 28 -4.44 1.03 -8.29
CA PHE A 28 -4.04 0.26 -7.12
C PHE A 28 -3.06 1.03 -6.23
N ILE A 29 -2.01 1.60 -6.83
CA ILE A 29 -0.95 2.29 -6.10
C ILE A 29 -1.51 3.52 -5.38
N ASN A 30 -2.32 4.33 -6.07
CA ASN A 30 -2.90 5.54 -5.48
C ASN A 30 -3.89 5.19 -4.37
N HIS A 31 -4.70 4.14 -4.56
CA HIS A 31 -5.66 3.68 -3.55
C HIS A 31 -4.95 3.18 -2.29
N MET A 32 -3.95 2.29 -2.43
CA MET A 32 -3.17 1.81 -1.29
C MET A 32 -2.39 2.93 -0.60
N ALA A 33 -1.83 3.88 -1.35
CA ALA A 33 -1.14 5.04 -0.80
C ALA A 33 -2.08 5.91 0.05
N ASN A 34 -3.32 6.14 -0.38
CA ASN A 34 -4.31 6.88 0.39
C ASN A 34 -4.60 6.21 1.73
N ILE A 35 -4.84 4.89 1.74
CA ILE A 35 -5.04 4.12 2.98
C ILE A 35 -3.81 4.28 3.90
N ILE A 36 -2.59 4.15 3.38
CA ILE A 36 -1.36 4.35 4.18
C ILE A 36 -1.35 5.74 4.84
N TYR A 37 -1.73 6.80 4.11
CA TYR A 37 -1.75 8.16 4.64
C TYR A 37 -2.82 8.38 5.70
N GLU A 38 -4.00 7.77 5.57
CA GLU A 38 -5.07 7.84 6.57
C GLU A 38 -4.65 7.33 7.95
N PHE A 39 -3.75 6.33 7.98
CA PHE A 39 -3.20 5.77 9.21
C PHE A 39 -1.85 6.38 9.64
N ASN A 40 -1.51 7.57 9.13
CA ASN A 40 -0.25 8.27 9.41
C ASN A 40 1.02 7.52 8.95
N GLY A 41 0.87 6.60 8.00
CA GLY A 41 1.99 5.98 7.31
C GLY A 41 2.59 6.91 6.25
N LYS A 42 3.78 6.55 5.77
CA LYS A 42 4.46 7.22 4.66
C LYS A 42 4.92 6.20 3.64
N VAL A 43 4.59 6.45 2.38
CA VAL A 43 5.19 5.73 1.25
C VAL A 43 6.67 6.11 1.16
N LEU A 44 7.53 5.11 1.23
CA LEU A 44 8.97 5.29 1.05
C LEU A 44 9.33 5.18 -0.43
N LYS A 45 8.77 4.20 -1.14
CA LYS A 45 9.07 3.93 -2.54
C LYS A 45 7.99 3.06 -3.20
N ILE A 46 7.69 3.33 -4.47
CA ILE A 46 6.92 2.44 -5.34
C ILE A 46 7.89 1.43 -5.99
N MET A 47 7.55 0.15 -5.95
CA MET A 47 8.39 -0.96 -6.39
C MET A 47 7.63 -1.87 -7.35
N GLY A 48 7.58 -1.49 -8.63
CA GLY A 48 6.85 -2.25 -9.64
C GLY A 48 5.35 -2.19 -9.38
N ASP A 49 4.80 -3.35 -9.02
CA ASP A 49 3.41 -3.62 -8.65
C ASP A 49 3.11 -3.46 -7.15
N GLY A 50 4.11 -3.10 -6.35
CA GLY A 50 3.97 -2.92 -4.91
C GLY A 50 4.43 -1.58 -4.36
N ILE A 51 4.20 -1.38 -3.06
CA ILE A 51 4.58 -0.18 -2.30
C ILE A 51 5.36 -0.60 -1.05
N LEU A 52 6.49 0.06 -0.81
CA LEU A 52 7.23 0.03 0.45
C LEU A 52 6.85 1.25 1.29
N PHE A 53 6.42 1.03 2.53
CA PHE A 53 5.96 2.10 3.42
C PHE A 53 6.36 1.87 4.88
N TYR A 54 6.26 2.93 5.69
CA TYR A 54 6.61 2.89 7.11
C TYR A 54 5.79 3.89 7.91
N PHE A 55 5.78 3.72 9.23
CA PHE A 55 5.09 4.61 10.16
C PHE A 55 6.17 5.35 10.97
N PRO A 56 6.39 6.66 10.75
CA PRO A 56 7.43 7.41 11.44
C PRO A 56 7.18 7.47 12.96
N GLU A 57 5.91 7.51 13.34
CA GLU A 57 5.44 7.62 14.71
C GLU A 57 5.75 6.39 15.57
N THR A 58 6.20 5.26 15.00
CA THR A 58 6.58 4.08 15.78
C THR A 58 8.02 4.12 16.30
N LYS A 59 8.86 5.05 15.83
CA LYS A 59 10.30 5.06 16.12
C LYS A 59 10.63 5.25 17.61
N ASN A 60 9.84 6.03 18.34
CA ASN A 60 10.07 6.37 19.76
C ASN A 60 8.76 6.48 20.55
N SER A 61 7.67 5.88 20.07
CA SER A 61 6.37 6.06 20.71
C SER A 61 6.19 5.16 21.94
N LYS A 62 5.61 5.76 22.98
CA LYS A 62 5.05 5.05 24.14
C LYS A 62 3.53 4.83 24.01
N GLN A 63 2.94 5.34 22.93
CA GLN A 63 1.52 5.24 22.65
C GLN A 63 1.27 3.99 21.81
N GLU A 64 0.52 3.05 22.38
CA GLU A 64 0.12 1.80 21.72
C GLU A 64 -0.66 2.06 20.41
N SER A 65 -1.45 3.14 20.36
CA SER A 65 -2.18 3.57 19.17
C SER A 65 -1.29 3.73 17.93
N ASN A 66 -0.06 4.25 18.08
CA ASN A 66 0.85 4.41 16.94
C ASN A 66 1.31 3.06 16.36
N PHE A 67 1.36 2.00 17.17
CA PHE A 67 1.64 0.65 16.71
C PHE A 67 0.39 0.01 16.10
N MET A 68 -0.79 0.26 16.68
CA MET A 68 -2.07 -0.22 16.14
C MET A 68 -2.33 0.29 14.74
N ASN A 69 -1.94 1.52 14.40
CA ASN A 69 -2.02 2.03 13.03
C ASN A 69 -1.36 1.08 12.01
N CYS A 70 -0.27 0.39 12.36
CA CYS A 70 0.39 -0.57 11.46
C CYS A 70 -0.52 -1.76 11.14
N VAL A 71 -1.25 -2.26 12.14
CA VAL A 71 -2.15 -3.41 12.03
C VAL A 71 -3.43 -3.01 11.33
N GLU A 72 -4.02 -1.88 11.75
CA GLU A 72 -5.26 -1.35 11.18
C GLU A 72 -5.11 -0.95 9.71
N THR A 73 -3.95 -0.41 9.31
CA THR A 73 -3.65 -0.16 7.89
C THR A 73 -3.73 -1.45 7.07
N GLY A 74 -3.15 -2.54 7.58
CA GLY A 74 -3.16 -3.82 6.88
C GLY A 74 -4.58 -4.39 6.76
N LEU A 75 -5.38 -4.28 7.82
CA LEU A 75 -6.78 -4.67 7.79
C LEU A 75 -7.58 -3.85 6.79
N ALA A 76 -7.44 -2.52 6.82
CA ALA A 76 -8.11 -1.61 5.90
C ALA A 76 -7.73 -1.88 4.42
N MET A 77 -6.47 -2.18 4.14
CA MET A 77 -6.04 -2.60 2.79
C MET A 77 -6.76 -3.87 2.32
N CYS A 78 -6.90 -4.87 3.19
CA CYS A 78 -7.58 -6.12 2.88
C CYS A 78 -9.10 -5.96 2.72
N GLU A 79 -9.72 -5.06 3.48
CA GLU A 79 -11.15 -4.80 3.45
C GLU A 79 -11.56 -3.79 2.36
N SER A 80 -10.59 -3.09 1.77
CA SER A 80 -10.87 -2.15 0.68
C SER A 80 -11.26 -2.88 -0.61
N HIS A 81 -12.33 -2.43 -1.26
CA HIS A 81 -12.92 -2.98 -2.49
C HIS A 81 -12.79 -2.03 -3.68
#